data_AF-A0A961R6P5-F1
#
_entry.id   AF-A0A961R6P5-F1
#
_cell.length_a   1.000
_cell.length_b   1.000
_cell.length_c   1.000
_cell.angle_alpha   90.00
_cell.angle_beta   90.00
_cell.angle_gamma   90.00
#
_symmetry.space_group_name_H-M   'P 1'
#
loop_
_entity.id
_entity.type
_entity.pdbx_description
1 polymer ?
#
loop_
_entity_poly.entity_id
_entity_poly.type
_entity_poly.pdbx_seq_one_letter_code
_entity_poly.pdbx_strand_id
1 'polypeptide(L)'
;MKRHSPIVIHVLVLLGVAVLALGTAQAGEAPTPSPERERELVRMVRQDCGSCHGMTFKGGLGPALLPADLVGKPAESLVAVVLDGRPGTPMPGWRPFMSEDEAQWIVGRLQQGFPPVHIESGKGS
;
A
#
# COMPACT_ATOMS: atom_id res chain seq x y z
N MET A 1 6.01 -41.95 44.17
CA MET A 1 6.35 -41.96 42.72
C MET A 1 5.06 -41.93 41.91
N LYS A 2 4.62 -40.77 41.41
CA LYS A 2 3.36 -40.63 40.63
C LYS A 2 3.64 -40.97 39.16
N ARG A 3 3.14 -42.09 38.67
CA ARG A 3 3.29 -42.51 37.27
C ARG A 3 2.40 -41.62 36.40
N HIS A 4 3.01 -40.80 35.54
CA HIS A 4 2.26 -39.91 34.65
C HIS A 4 1.70 -40.72 33.49
N SER A 5 0.40 -40.58 33.22
CA SER A 5 -0.30 -41.36 32.18
C SER A 5 0.20 -40.95 30.79
N PRO A 6 0.55 -41.90 29.91
CA PRO A 6 1.07 -41.61 28.57
C PRO A 6 0.10 -40.76 27.74
N ILE A 7 -1.20 -40.84 28.04
CA ILE A 7 -2.27 -40.05 27.41
C ILE A 7 -2.14 -38.57 27.79
N VAL A 8 -1.79 -38.24 29.04
CA VAL A 8 -1.63 -36.84 29.49
C VAL A 8 -0.39 -36.22 28.84
N ILE A 9 0.67 -37.00 28.66
CA ILE A 9 1.89 -36.57 27.96
C ILE A 9 1.60 -36.33 26.48
N HIS A 10 0.88 -37.22 25.81
CA HIS A 10 0.53 -37.04 24.39
C HIS A 10 -0.46 -35.89 24.14
N VAL A 11 -1.43 -35.67 25.04
CA VAL A 11 -2.35 -34.52 24.94
C VAL A 11 -1.59 -33.20 25.13
N LEU A 12 -0.66 -33.13 26.08
CA LEU A 12 0.17 -31.93 26.27
C LEU A 12 1.13 -31.67 25.09
N VAL A 13 1.69 -32.72 24.48
CA VAL A 13 2.54 -32.60 23.29
C VAL A 13 1.72 -32.13 22.06
N LEU A 14 0.52 -32.66 21.85
CA LEU A 14 -0.34 -32.25 20.74
C LEU A 14 -0.86 -30.80 20.89
N LEU A 15 -1.19 -30.38 22.12
CA LEU A 15 -1.56 -28.99 22.41
C LEU A 15 -0.37 -28.02 22.26
N GLY A 16 0.85 -28.44 22.59
CA GLY A 16 2.06 -27.63 22.42
C GLY A 16 2.44 -27.41 20.96
N VAL A 17 2.21 -28.38 20.08
CA VAL A 17 2.53 -28.27 18.64
C VAL A 17 1.54 -27.36 17.89
N ALA A 18 0.27 -27.29 18.31
CA ALA A 18 -0.74 -26.44 17.67
C ALA A 18 -0.50 -24.93 17.89
N VAL A 19 0.17 -24.53 18.98
CA VAL A 19 0.42 -23.11 19.31
C VAL A 19 1.59 -22.52 18.50
N LEU A 20 2.51 -23.35 17.98
CA LEU A 20 3.66 -22.87 17.20
C LEU A 20 3.36 -22.55 15.72
N ALA A 21 2.16 -22.87 15.22
CA ALA A 21 1.80 -22.69 13.80
C ALA A 21 1.11 -21.35 13.49
N LEU A 22 0.91 -20.45 14.46
CA LEU A 22 0.55 -19.05 14.19
C LEU A 22 1.81 -18.31 13.70
N GLY A 23 2.29 -18.70 12.52
CA GLY A 23 3.24 -17.89 11.76
C GLY A 23 2.59 -16.55 11.49
N THR A 24 3.21 -15.48 12.00
CA THR A 24 2.78 -14.13 11.76
C THR A 24 2.77 -13.89 10.25
N ALA A 25 1.59 -13.75 9.65
CA ALA A 25 1.47 -13.22 8.32
C ALA A 25 1.93 -11.76 8.38
N GLN A 26 3.22 -11.54 8.13
CA GLN A 26 3.71 -10.23 7.76
C GLN A 26 3.01 -9.89 6.44
N ALA A 27 2.01 -9.00 6.48
CA ALA A 27 1.67 -8.21 5.31
C ALA A 27 2.98 -7.54 4.91
N GLY A 28 3.61 -8.05 3.85
CA GLY A 28 4.90 -7.54 3.39
C GLY A 28 4.72 -6.08 3.01
N GLU A 29 5.46 -5.19 3.66
CA GLU A 29 5.62 -3.82 3.20
C GLU A 29 6.09 -3.90 1.74
N ALA A 30 5.42 -3.18 0.83
CA ALA A 30 5.84 -3.13 -0.56
C ALA A 30 7.31 -2.69 -0.64
N PRO A 31 8.11 -3.28 -1.55
CA PRO A 31 9.48 -2.86 -1.76
C PRO A 31 9.57 -1.35 -1.95
N THR A 32 10.42 -0.68 -1.19
CA THR A 32 10.62 0.76 -1.35
C THR A 32 11.38 1.00 -2.66
N PRO A 33 10.87 1.86 -3.58
CA PRO A 33 11.57 2.21 -4.81
C PRO A 33 12.93 2.86 -4.54
N SER A 34 13.83 2.87 -5.53
CA SER A 34 15.06 3.66 -5.42
C SER A 34 14.72 5.15 -5.25
N PRO A 35 15.61 5.97 -4.65
CA PRO A 35 15.35 7.40 -4.46
C PRO A 35 15.00 8.14 -5.76
N GLU A 36 15.66 7.79 -6.86
CA GLU A 36 15.39 8.35 -8.19
C GLU A 36 13.97 8.00 -8.65
N ARG A 37 13.59 6.73 -8.50
CA ARG A 37 12.28 6.24 -8.92
C ARG A 37 11.17 6.79 -8.03
N GLU A 38 11.40 6.92 -6.73
CA GLU A 38 10.48 7.58 -5.81
C GLU A 38 10.20 9.02 -6.27
N ARG A 39 11.23 9.80 -6.62
CA ARG A 39 11.05 11.17 -7.13
C ARG A 39 10.21 11.21 -8.41
N GLU A 40 10.39 10.25 -9.31
CA GLU A 40 9.56 10.12 -10.51
C GLU A 40 8.10 9.79 -10.20
N LEU A 41 7.85 8.79 -9.35
CA LEU A 41 6.51 8.39 -8.94
C LEU A 41 5.79 9.53 -8.22
N VAL A 42 6.48 10.27 -7.33
CA VAL A 42 5.90 11.43 -6.65
C VAL A 42 5.51 12.52 -7.65
N ARG A 43 6.36 12.81 -8.65
CA ARG A 43 6.01 13.78 -9.71
C ARG A 43 4.81 13.30 -10.52
N MET A 44 4.82 12.05 -10.98
CA MET A 44 3.71 11.45 -11.75
C MET A 44 2.39 11.56 -10.97
N VAL A 45 2.36 11.08 -9.72
CA VAL A 45 1.14 11.11 -8.90
C VAL A 45 0.65 12.54 -8.65
N ARG A 46 1.57 13.49 -8.45
CA ARG A 46 1.20 14.90 -8.22
C ARG A 46 0.68 15.60 -9.46
N GLN A 47 1.29 15.37 -10.63
CA GLN A 47 0.88 16.02 -11.87
C GLN A 47 -0.33 15.32 -12.49
N ASP A 48 -0.26 14.00 -12.61
CA ASP A 48 -1.21 13.25 -13.42
C ASP A 48 -2.45 12.85 -12.63
N CYS A 49 -2.29 12.33 -11.41
CA CYS A 49 -3.45 12.05 -10.55
C CYS A 49 -4.03 13.35 -9.96
N GLY A 50 -3.16 14.31 -9.63
CA GLY A 50 -3.56 15.62 -9.11
C GLY A 50 -4.42 16.44 -10.09
N SER A 51 -4.31 16.22 -11.40
CA SER A 51 -5.15 16.89 -12.40
C SER A 51 -6.65 16.70 -12.18
N CYS A 52 -7.06 15.50 -11.73
CA CYS A 52 -8.46 15.16 -11.45
C CYS A 52 -8.80 15.21 -9.96
N HIS A 53 -7.89 14.75 -9.10
CA HIS A 53 -8.09 14.66 -7.65
C HIS A 53 -7.67 15.93 -6.89
N GLY A 54 -7.26 16.96 -7.62
CA GLY A 54 -6.70 18.21 -7.09
C GLY A 54 -5.22 18.07 -6.72
N MET A 55 -4.43 19.11 -6.94
CA MET A 55 -2.98 19.12 -6.63
C MET A 55 -2.66 18.85 -5.15
N THR A 56 -3.65 19.11 -4.27
CA THR A 56 -3.59 18.84 -2.82
C THR A 56 -4.37 17.59 -2.40
N PHE A 57 -4.90 16.81 -3.36
CA PHE A 57 -5.73 15.61 -3.16
C PHE A 57 -7.04 15.82 -2.40
N LYS A 58 -7.51 17.06 -2.27
CA LYS A 58 -8.81 17.42 -1.67
C LYS A 58 -10.02 17.10 -2.56
N GLY A 59 -9.81 16.52 -3.73
CA GLY A 59 -10.85 16.23 -4.71
C GLY A 59 -11.06 17.36 -5.73
N GLY A 60 -11.89 17.07 -6.72
CA GLY A 60 -12.21 17.94 -7.85
C GLY A 60 -13.16 17.20 -8.80
N LEU A 61 -12.66 16.87 -9.99
CA LEU A 61 -13.37 15.95 -10.89
C LEU A 61 -13.39 14.52 -10.33
N GLY A 62 -12.29 14.10 -9.72
CA GLY A 62 -12.19 12.86 -8.95
C GLY A 62 -12.43 13.07 -7.45
N PRO A 63 -12.70 11.99 -6.69
CA PRO A 63 -12.85 12.05 -5.23
C PRO A 63 -11.57 12.50 -4.53
N ALA A 64 -11.67 12.91 -3.26
CA ALA A 64 -10.48 13.17 -2.45
C ALA A 64 -9.67 11.88 -2.22
N LEU A 65 -8.34 12.03 -2.13
CA LEU A 65 -7.38 10.94 -1.87
C LEU A 65 -6.57 11.19 -0.59
N LEU A 66 -7.13 11.95 0.37
CA LEU A 66 -6.50 12.17 1.66
C LEU A 66 -6.63 10.91 2.53
N PRO A 67 -5.75 10.73 3.54
CA PRO A 67 -5.85 9.61 4.47
C PRO A 67 -7.25 9.36 5.03
N ALA A 68 -7.94 10.43 5.44
CA ALA A 68 -9.30 10.35 5.99
C ALA A 68 -10.32 9.79 4.99
N ASP A 69 -10.18 10.11 3.71
CA ASP A 69 -11.06 9.65 2.63
C ASP A 69 -10.77 8.20 2.21
N LEU A 70 -9.60 7.67 2.57
CA LEU A 70 -9.18 6.31 2.26
C LEU A 70 -9.40 5.32 3.42
N VAL A 71 -9.85 5.80 4.59
CA VAL A 71 -10.16 4.95 5.74
C VAL A 71 -11.17 3.86 5.35
N GLY A 72 -10.88 2.62 5.77
CA GLY A 72 -11.74 1.47 5.52
C GLY A 72 -11.70 0.94 4.07
N LYS A 73 -10.91 1.53 3.18
CA LYS A 73 -10.66 0.99 1.84
C LYS A 73 -9.47 0.01 1.90
N PRO A 74 -9.64 -1.27 1.52
CA PRO A 74 -8.55 -2.23 1.46
C PRO A 74 -7.45 -1.76 0.52
N ALA A 75 -6.18 -1.91 0.92
CA ALA A 75 -5.04 -1.46 0.11
C ALA A 75 -5.02 -2.16 -1.25
N GLU A 76 -5.31 -3.46 -1.29
CA GLU A 76 -5.34 -4.29 -2.49
C GLU A 76 -6.42 -3.79 -3.48
N SER A 77 -7.57 -3.34 -2.96
CA SER A 77 -8.62 -2.75 -3.80
C SER A 77 -8.19 -1.41 -4.38
N LEU A 78 -7.45 -0.59 -3.62
CA LEU A 78 -6.91 0.67 -4.11
C LEU A 78 -5.82 0.44 -5.15
N VAL A 79 -4.95 -0.56 -4.95
CA VAL A 79 -3.92 -0.97 -5.91
C VAL A 79 -4.55 -1.41 -7.23
N ALA A 80 -5.59 -2.24 -7.19
CA ALA A 80 -6.32 -2.64 -8.39
C ALA A 80 -6.92 -1.42 -9.12
N VAL A 81 -7.48 -0.44 -8.38
CA VAL A 81 -8.01 0.79 -8.97
C VAL A 81 -6.90 1.65 -9.60
N VAL A 82 -5.71 1.74 -8.98
CA VAL A 82 -4.56 2.45 -9.56
C VAL A 82 -4.08 1.76 -10.83
N LEU A 83 -3.93 0.44 -10.80
CA LEU A 83 -3.41 -0.31 -11.93
C LEU A 83 -4.41 -0.37 -13.10
N ASP A 84 -5.66 -0.68 -12.82
CA ASP A 84 -6.67 -1.01 -13.84
C ASP A 84 -7.67 0.12 -14.12
N GLY A 85 -7.59 1.20 -13.34
CA GLY A 85 -8.52 2.31 -13.42
C GLY A 85 -9.88 1.95 -12.85
N ARG A 86 -10.90 2.74 -13.20
CA ARG A 86 -12.29 2.47 -12.80
C ARG A 86 -13.22 2.51 -14.02
N PRO A 87 -13.73 1.34 -14.48
CA PRO A 87 -14.63 1.27 -15.62
C PRO A 87 -15.83 2.21 -15.49
N GLY A 88 -16.20 2.84 -16.61
CA GLY A 88 -17.30 3.82 -16.63
C GLY A 88 -16.96 5.17 -16.00
N THR A 89 -15.70 5.42 -15.63
CA THR A 89 -15.23 6.73 -15.16
C THR A 89 -14.02 7.21 -15.95
N PRO A 90 -13.66 8.50 -15.88
CA PRO A 90 -12.43 9.01 -16.48
C PRO A 90 -11.14 8.52 -15.83
N MET A 91 -11.19 7.75 -14.72
CA MET A 91 -9.99 7.29 -14.01
C MET A 91 -9.29 6.18 -14.82
N PRO A 92 -8.11 6.46 -15.43
CA PRO A 92 -7.43 5.49 -16.27
C PRO A 92 -6.64 4.47 -15.44
N GLY A 93 -6.26 3.36 -16.07
CA GLY A 93 -5.31 2.41 -15.50
C GLY A 93 -3.86 2.81 -15.77
N TRP A 94 -2.98 2.56 -14.80
CA TRP A 94 -1.58 2.99 -14.80
C TRP A 94 -0.55 1.86 -15.02
N ARG A 95 -0.97 0.61 -15.28
CA ARG A 95 -0.04 -0.52 -15.56
C ARG A 95 1.08 -0.21 -16.56
N PRO A 96 0.89 0.56 -17.64
CA PRO A 96 1.98 0.86 -18.57
C PRO A 96 3.12 1.71 -17.98
N PHE A 97 2.91 2.34 -16.82
CA PHE A 97 3.82 3.34 -16.25
C PHE A 97 4.44 2.94 -14.90
N MET A 98 3.91 1.89 -14.27
CA MET A 98 4.37 1.43 -12.96
C MET A 98 4.13 -0.07 -12.73
N SER A 99 4.93 -0.67 -11.85
CA SER A 99 4.73 -2.05 -11.40
C SER A 99 3.64 -2.13 -10.30
N GLU A 100 3.25 -3.36 -9.95
CA GLU A 100 2.33 -3.60 -8.83
C GLU A 100 2.96 -3.19 -7.48
N ASP A 101 4.24 -3.47 -7.26
CA ASP A 101 4.97 -3.03 -6.06
C ASP A 101 4.98 -1.50 -5.94
N GLU A 102 5.16 -0.79 -7.06
CA GLU A 102 5.11 0.68 -7.09
C GLU A 102 3.69 1.21 -6.80
N ALA A 103 2.66 0.54 -7.30
CA ALA A 103 1.28 0.88 -6.98
C ALA A 103 0.94 0.63 -5.51
N GLN A 104 1.42 -0.48 -4.92
CA GLN A 104 1.30 -0.75 -3.49
C GLN A 104 2.01 0.33 -2.66
N TRP A 105 3.22 0.72 -3.05
CA TRP A 105 3.94 1.82 -2.41
C TRP A 105 3.15 3.13 -2.51
N ILE A 106 2.64 3.51 -3.69
CA ILE A 106 1.83 4.72 -3.89
C ILE A 106 0.60 4.72 -2.98
N VAL A 107 -0.14 3.61 -2.93
CA VAL A 107 -1.34 3.47 -2.09
C VAL A 107 -1.00 3.62 -0.61
N GLY A 108 0.08 2.97 -0.16
CA GLY A 108 0.57 3.11 1.21
C GLY A 108 0.91 4.57 1.56
N ARG A 109 1.58 5.29 0.64
CA ARG A 109 1.87 6.73 0.82
C ARG A 109 0.60 7.57 0.82
N LEU A 110 -0.40 7.30 -0.01
CA LEU A 110 -1.68 8.01 0.00
C LEU A 110 -2.42 7.83 1.33
N GLN A 111 -2.45 6.61 1.86
CA GLN A 111 -3.09 6.30 3.14
C GLN A 111 -2.38 6.95 4.34
N GLN A 112 -1.08 7.21 4.24
CA GLN A 112 -0.29 7.89 5.29
C GLN A 112 -0.19 9.41 5.09
N GLY A 113 -0.55 9.91 3.90
CA GLY A 113 -0.35 11.28 3.47
C GLY A 113 0.77 11.36 2.44
N PHE A 114 0.40 11.65 1.19
CA PHE A 114 1.34 11.60 0.08
C PHE A 114 2.39 12.72 0.19
N PRO A 115 3.68 12.44 -0.11
CA PRO A 115 4.73 13.45 -0.03
C PRO A 115 4.54 14.60 -1.04
N PRO A 116 5.01 15.82 -0.76
CA PRO A 116 5.07 16.89 -1.74
C PRO A 116 6.14 16.60 -2.81
N VAL A 117 6.08 17.30 -3.94
CA VAL A 117 7.20 17.27 -4.91
C VAL A 117 8.40 17.96 -4.25
N HIS A 118 9.54 17.26 -4.18
CA HIS A 118 10.80 17.88 -3.82
C HIS A 118 11.25 18.78 -4.97
N ILE A 119 11.22 20.10 -4.76
CA ILE A 119 11.83 21.06 -5.68
C ILE A 119 13.28 21.20 -5.24
N GLU A 120 14.21 20.57 -5.97
CA GLU A 120 15.63 20.85 -5.77
C GLU A 120 15.86 22.32 -6.13
N SER A 121 16.16 23.13 -5.13
CA SER A 121 16.57 24.51 -5.34
C SER A 121 17.95 24.53 -6.00
N GLY A 122 17.98 24.70 -7.32
CA GLY A 122 19.16 25.23 -8.01
C GLY A 122 19.78 24.32 -9.07
N LYS A 123 19.33 24.51 -10.32
CA LYS A 123 20.26 24.96 -11.37
C LYS A 123 19.53 25.94 -12.28
N GLY A 124 19.51 27.21 -11.86
CA GLY A 124 19.35 28.31 -12.78
C GLY A 124 20.70 28.58 -13.43
N SER A 125 20.73 28.49 -14.77
CA SER A 125 21.62 29.14 -15.75
C SER A 125 21.59 28.34 -17.04
#